data_AF-A0A377SUR4-F1
#
_entry.id   AF-A0A377SUR4-F1
#
_cell.length_a   1.000
_cell.length_b   1.000
_cell.length_c   1.000
_cell.angle_alpha   90.00
_cell.angle_beta   90.00
_cell.angle_gamma   90.00
#
_symmetry.space_group_name_H-M   'P 1'
#
loop_
_entity.id
_entity.type
_entity.pdbx_description
1 polymer ?
#
loop_
_entity_poly.entity_id
_entity_poly.type
_entity_poly.pdbx_seq_one_letter_code
_entity_poly.pdbx_strand_id
1 'polypeptide(L)' 'MSIVPHFLFLKSVLENTDLVAMLPARLVNGSKTLQVLEPPLDLPSFEMAMLWHERTHRDPAHQWLRDYIVNSIEANEGIG' A
#
# COMPACT_ATOMS: atom_id res chain seq x y z
N MET A 1 3.64 17.05 17.16
CA MET A 1 3.59 15.62 16.77
C MET A 1 2.13 15.26 16.56
N SER A 2 1.74 14.96 15.32
CA SER A 2 0.35 14.66 14.97
C SER A 2 0.21 13.17 14.70
N ILE A 3 -0.79 12.53 15.30
CA ILE A 3 -1.14 11.13 15.01
C ILE A 3 -2.33 11.16 14.05
N VAL A 4 -2.14 10.62 12.86
CA VAL A 4 -3.20 10.50 11.84
C VAL A 4 -3.57 9.02 11.72
N PRO A 5 -4.86 8.63 11.84
CA PRO A 5 -5.24 7.22 11.93
C PRO A 5 -5.19 6.48 10.58
N HIS A 6 -5.18 7.19 9.45
CA HIS A 6 -5.25 6.60 8.12
C HIS A 6 -4.34 7.32 7.13
N PHE A 7 -3.64 6.55 6.27
CA PHE A 7 -2.71 7.08 5.28
C PHE A 7 -3.33 8.04 4.25
N LEU A 8 -4.65 7.96 4.04
CA LEU A 8 -5.36 8.80 3.05
C LEU A 8 -5.24 10.30 3.33
N PHE A 9 -5.11 10.69 4.60
CA PHE A 9 -4.94 12.10 4.98
C PHE A 9 -3.47 12.52 5.01
N LEU A 10 -2.55 11.55 5.06
CA LEU A 10 -1.14 11.80 5.30
C LEU A 10 -0.49 12.59 4.14
N LYS A 11 -0.87 12.28 2.89
CA LYS A 11 -0.37 13.02 1.71
C LYS A 11 -0.66 14.52 1.80
N SER A 12 -1.92 14.88 2.13
CA SER A 12 -2.31 16.29 2.28
C SER A 12 -1.58 16.98 3.43
N VAL A 13 -1.37 16.28 4.55
CA VAL A 13 -0.59 16.84 5.68
C VAL A 13 0.85 17.10 5.26
N LEU A 14 1.51 16.14 4.61
CA LEU A 14 2.90 16.28 4.16
C LEU A 14 3.06 17.39 3.11
N GLU A 15 2.08 17.59 2.24
CA GLU A 15 2.12 18.66 1.23
C GLU A 15 1.97 20.06 1.81
N ASN A 16 1.40 20.20 3.01
CA ASN A 16 1.08 21.49 3.62
C ASN A 16 1.84 21.77 4.93
N THR A 17 2.81 20.93 5.29
CA THR A 17 3.58 21.06 6.54
C THR A 17 5.04 20.68 6.32
N ASP A 18 5.91 21.07 7.25
CA ASP A 18 7.33 20.67 7.25
C ASP A 18 7.54 19.35 8.02
N LEU A 19 6.65 18.38 7.80
CA LEU A 19 6.70 17.08 8.45
C LEU A 19 7.28 16.01 7.53
N VAL A 20 7.95 15.03 8.13
CA VAL A 20 8.40 13.81 7.47
C VAL A 20 7.64 12.60 8.03
N ALA A 21 7.39 11.60 7.19
CA ALA A 21 6.73 10.36 7.60
C ALA A 21 7.30 9.15 6.87
N MET A 22 7.19 7.99 7.51
CA MET A 22 7.47 6.68 6.91
C MET A 22 6.14 6.03 6.51
N LEU A 23 6.03 5.57 5.26
CA LEU A 23 4.80 5.02 4.69
C LEU A 23 5.11 4.06 3.53
N PRO A 24 4.19 3.16 3.15
CA PRO A 24 4.39 2.27 2.01
C PRO A 24 4.62 3.03 0.70
N ALA A 25 5.71 2.73 -0.02
CA ALA A 25 6.16 3.47 -1.21
C ALA A 25 5.07 3.65 -2.28
N ARG A 26 4.21 2.64 -2.47
CA ARG A 26 3.08 2.67 -3.41
C ARG A 26 2.09 3.82 -3.21
N LEU A 27 2.04 4.44 -2.02
CA LEU A 27 1.12 5.54 -1.72
C LEU A 27 1.64 6.90 -2.21
N VAL A 28 2.94 7.00 -2.46
CA VAL A 28 3.62 8.23 -2.92
C VAL A 28 4.32 8.03 -4.26
N ASN A 29 4.25 6.84 -4.86
CA ASN A 29 4.78 6.59 -6.18
C ASN A 29 4.15 7.55 -7.20
N GLY A 30 4.97 8.22 -8.01
CA GLY A 30 4.53 9.24 -8.97
C GLY A 30 4.14 10.59 -8.37
N SER A 31 4.37 10.83 -7.07
CA SER A 31 4.16 12.15 -6.47
C SER A 31 5.11 13.18 -7.09
N LYS A 32 4.57 14.34 -7.49
CA LYS A 32 5.36 15.47 -8.02
C LYS A 32 5.70 16.52 -6.95
N THR A 33 5.10 16.39 -5.78
CA THR A 33 5.08 17.40 -4.71
C THR A 33 5.84 16.93 -3.46
N LEU A 34 6.18 15.65 -3.38
CA LEU A 34 6.87 15.05 -2.23
C LEU A 34 8.20 14.46 -2.67
N GLN A 35 9.21 14.64 -1.83
CA GLN A 35 10.50 13.96 -1.99
C GLN A 35 10.45 12.62 -1.27
N VAL A 36 10.76 11.54 -1.98
CA VAL A 36 10.92 10.19 -1.41
C VAL A 36 12.41 9.94 -1.18
N LEU A 37 12.76 9.46 0.00
CA LEU A 37 14.13 9.17 0.42
C LEU A 37 14.24 7.71 0.85
N GLU A 38 15.40 7.12 0.62
CA GLU A 38 15.73 5.82 1.21
C GLU A 38 15.77 5.94 2.75
N PRO A 39 15.19 4.99 3.49
CA PRO A 39 15.23 4.99 4.93
C PRO A 39 16.69 4.86 5.42
N PRO A 40 17.07 5.51 6.52
CA PRO A 40 18.45 5.47 7.04
C PRO A 40 18.82 4.15 7.73
N LEU A 41 17.94 3.14 7.66
CA LEU A 41 18.08 1.84 8.30
C LEU A 41 17.41 0.76 7.44
N ASP A 42 17.94 -0.45 7.52
CA ASP A 42 17.36 -1.60 6.82
C ASP A 42 16.01 -1.95 7.43
N LEU A 43 14.96 -1.81 6.62
CA LEU A 43 13.59 -2.16 6.99
C LEU A 43 13.24 -3.55 6.44
N PRO A 44 12.54 -4.39 7.22
CA PRO A 44 12.01 -5.64 6.68
C PRO A 44 10.97 -5.35 5.60
N SER A 45 10.92 -6.22 4.59
CA SER A 45 9.88 -6.15 3.55
C SER A 45 8.50 -6.37 4.16
N PHE A 46 7.49 -5.73 3.57
CA PHE A 46 6.10 -5.93 3.96
C PHE A 46 5.49 -7.11 3.19
N GLU A 47 4.96 -8.10 3.90
CA GLU A 47 4.19 -9.19 3.31
C GLU A 47 2.70 -8.85 3.31
N MET A 48 2.06 -8.93 2.13
CA MET A 48 0.62 -8.72 2.01
C MET A 48 -0.09 -10.05 1.81
N ALA A 49 -1.00 -10.38 2.73
CA ALA A 49 -1.76 -11.62 2.70
C ALA A 49 -3.26 -11.34 2.51
N MET A 50 -3.92 -12.25 1.80
CA MET A 50 -5.38 -12.27 1.71
C MET A 50 -5.91 -13.37 2.63
N LEU A 51 -6.85 -13.02 3.51
CA LEU A 51 -7.42 -13.94 4.49
C LEU A 51 -8.89 -14.17 4.19
N TRP A 52 -9.33 -15.42 4.31
CA TRP A 52 -10.74 -15.81 4.18
C TRP A 52 -11.04 -16.98 5.11
N HIS A 53 -12.33 -17.21 5.34
CA HIS A 53 -12.78 -18.32 6.17
C HIS A 53 -12.84 -19.62 5.34
N GLU A 54 -12.54 -20.77 5.95
CA GLU A 54 -12.54 -22.09 5.27
C GLU A 54 -13.85 -22.36 4.49
N ARG A 55 -14.98 -21.97 5.08
CA ARG A 55 -16.33 -22.07 4.47
C ARG A 55 -16.45 -21.47 3.07
N THR A 56 -15.70 -20.41 2.75
CA THR A 56 -15.74 -19.74 1.44
C THR A 56 -14.54 -20.11 0.56
N HIS A 57 -13.69 -21.03 1.01
CA HIS A 57 -12.49 -21.42 0.27
C HIS A 57 -12.83 -22.03 -1.10
N ARG A 58 -13.89 -22.86 -1.14
CA ARG A 58 -14.39 -23.57 -2.33
C ARG A 58 -15.56 -22.87 -3.03
N ASP A 59 -15.95 -21.69 -2.59
CA ASP A 59 -17.00 -20.93 -3.26
C ASP A 59 -16.46 -20.35 -4.58
N PRO A 60 -17.12 -20.61 -5.74
CA PRO A 60 -16.62 -20.16 -7.04
C PRO A 60 -16.52 -18.64 -7.19
N ALA A 61 -17.45 -17.88 -6.59
CA ALA A 61 -17.42 -16.42 -6.66
C ALA A 61 -16.25 -15.85 -5.84
N HIS A 62 -15.99 -16.44 -4.66
CA HIS A 62 -14.80 -16.11 -3.88
C HIS A 62 -13.52 -16.49 -4.61
N GLN A 63 -13.42 -17.66 -5.22
CA GLN A 63 -12.23 -18.05 -6.00
C GLN A 63 -11.95 -17.05 -7.12
N TRP A 64 -12.96 -16.76 -7.94
CA TRP A 64 -12.85 -15.78 -9.01
C TRP A 64 -12.37 -14.41 -8.49
N LEU A 65 -12.91 -13.92 -7.38
CA LEU A 65 -12.51 -12.63 -6.82
C LEU A 65 -11.06 -12.64 -6.35
N ARG A 66 -10.60 -13.73 -5.70
CA ARG A 66 -9.20 -13.86 -5.28
C ARG A 66 -8.26 -13.83 -6.48
N ASP A 67 -8.57 -14.62 -7.50
CA ASP A 67 -7.79 -14.67 -8.74
C ASP A 67 -7.79 -13.31 -9.44
N TYR A 68 -8.93 -12.63 -9.50
CA TYR A 68 -9.04 -11.29 -10.05
C TYR A 68 -8.16 -10.28 -9.32
N ILE A 69 -8.14 -10.29 -7.98
CA ILE A 69 -7.30 -9.41 -7.18
C ILE A 69 -5.81 -9.69 -7.44
N VAL A 70 -5.40 -10.96 -7.44
CA VAL A 70 -4.00 -11.35 -7.72
C VAL A 70 -3.58 -10.85 -9.10
N ASN A 71 -4.36 -11.15 -10.14
CA ASN A 71 -4.08 -10.71 -11.50
C ASN A 71 -4.03 -9.17 -11.63
N SER A 72 -4.86 -8.45 -10.88
CA SER A 72 -4.87 -6.98 -10.88
C SER A 72 -3.62 -6.37 -10.25
N ILE A 73 -2.97 -7.08 -9.32
CA ILE A 73 -1.72 -6.64 -8.71
C ILE A 73 -0.56 -6.92 -9.66
N GLU A 74 -0.48 -8.13 -10.22
CA GLU A 74 0.57 -8.53 -11.17
C GLU A 74 0.59 -7.64 -12.42
N ALA A 75 -0.58 -7.27 -12.94
CA ALA A 75 -0.70 -6.34 -14.07
C ALA A 75 -0.14 -4.94 -13.77
N ASN A 76 -0.06 -4.57 -12.48
CA ASN A 76 0.41 -3.26 -12.01
C ASN A 76 1.89 -3.28 -11.60
N GLU A 77 2.50 -4.45 -11.38
CA GLU A 77 3.94 -4.59 -11.11
C GLU A 77 4.81 -4.40 -12.36
N GLY A 78 4.21 -4.34 -13.56
CA GLY A 78 4.88 -3.96 -14.81
C GLY A 78 5.18 -2.45 -14.95
N ILE A 79 4.90 -1.65 -13.92
CA ILE A 79 5.14 -0.20 -13.88
C ILE A 79 5.89 0.15 -12.58
N GLY A 80 7.02 -0.53 -12.36
CA GLY A 80 8.06 -0.14 -11.39
C GLY A 80 9.12 0.69 -12.07
#